data_AF-A0A1M5F2E8-F1
#
_entry.id   AF-A0A1M5F2E8-F1
#
_cell.length_a   1.000
_cell.length_b   1.000
_cell.length_c   1.000
_cell.angle_alpha   90.00
_cell.angle_beta   90.00
_cell.angle_gamma   90.00
#
_symmetry.space_group_name_H-M   'P 1'
#
loop_
_entity.id
_entity.type
_entity.pdbx_description
1 polymer ?
#
loop_
_entity_poly.entity_id
_entity_poly.type
_entity_poly.pdbx_seq_one_letter_code
_entity_poly.pdbx_strand_id
1 'polypeptide(L)'
;MKVEFQKLSYQVLKHALKEAASIGKIEILEEVMIPEANVFLCRNNGKRFNVYFDLAYGPEIKAVDPIDKDGLMEMETLICKFTG
;
A
#
# COMPACT_ATOMS: atom_id res chain seq x y z
N MET A 1 19.80 -3.00 0.84
CA MET A 1 19.36 -1.58 0.80
C MET A 1 17.91 -1.55 1.23
N LYS A 2 17.53 -0.83 2.30
CA LYS A 2 16.13 -0.77 2.75
C LYS A 2 15.40 0.16 1.79
N VAL A 3 14.45 -0.37 1.01
CA VAL A 3 13.65 0.45 0.10
C VAL A 3 12.70 1.30 0.91
N GLU A 4 12.72 2.62 0.69
CA GLU A 4 11.81 3.56 1.33
C GLU A 4 10.47 3.55 0.61
N PHE A 5 9.39 3.29 1.34
CA PHE A 5 8.04 3.20 0.77
C PHE A 5 7.67 4.44 -0.05
N GLN A 6 7.94 5.64 0.48
CA GLN A 6 7.65 6.92 -0.17
C GLN A 6 8.40 7.15 -1.49
N LYS A 7 9.39 6.32 -1.83
CA LYS A 7 10.16 6.42 -3.09
C LYS A 7 9.74 5.39 -4.14
N LEU A 8 8.74 4.56 -3.86
CA LEU A 8 8.26 3.57 -4.83
C LEU A 8 7.58 4.28 -5.99
N SER A 9 7.89 3.85 -7.22
CA SER A 9 7.10 4.25 -8.38
C SER A 9 5.76 3.53 -8.38
N TYR A 10 4.78 4.06 -9.11
CA TYR A 10 3.45 3.45 -9.22
C TYR A 10 3.51 1.97 -9.65
N GLN A 11 4.34 1.65 -10.63
CA GLN A 11 4.46 0.29 -11.16
C GLN A 11 5.06 -0.67 -10.12
N VAL A 12 6.09 -0.22 -9.40
CA VAL A 12 6.71 -1.03 -8.33
C VAL A 12 5.73 -1.23 -7.19
N LEU A 13 5.02 -0.18 -6.77
CA LEU A 13 4.00 -0.25 -5.73
C LEU A 13 2.88 -1.23 -6.12
N LYS A 14 2.34 -1.08 -7.33
CA LYS A 14 1.27 -1.94 -7.85
C LYS A 14 1.70 -3.39 -7.94
N HIS A 15 2.94 -3.66 -8.36
CA HIS A 15 3.49 -5.00 -8.36
C HIS A 15 3.62 -5.56 -6.94
N ALA A 16 4.21 -4.79 -6.02
CA ALA A 16 4.41 -5.21 -4.63
C ALA A 16 3.09 -5.51 -3.90
N LEU A 17 2.05 -4.70 -4.13
CA LEU A 17 0.71 -4.95 -3.61
C LEU A 17 0.12 -6.25 -4.17
N LYS A 18 0.30 -6.52 -5.46
CA LYS A 18 -0.17 -7.77 -6.09
C LYS A 18 0.57 -8.99 -5.56
N GLU A 19 1.87 -8.91 -5.33
CA GLU A 19 2.66 -9.99 -4.71
C GLU A 19 2.22 -10.23 -3.26
N ALA A 20 2.04 -9.17 -2.47
CA ALA A 20 1.51 -9.31 -1.12
C ALA A 20 0.09 -9.93 -1.10
N ALA A 21 -0.72 -9.64 -2.11
CA ALA A 21 -2.05 -10.22 -2.27
C ALA A 21 -2.02 -11.69 -2.72
N SER A 22 -1.11 -12.06 -3.63
CA SER A 22 -1.00 -13.43 -4.16
C SER A 22 -0.66 -14.44 -3.07
N ILE A 23 0.07 -14.03 -2.02
CA ILE A 23 0.41 -14.85 -0.85
C ILE A 23 -0.54 -14.64 0.34
N GLY A 24 -1.65 -13.92 0.15
CA GLY A 24 -2.69 -13.72 1.16
C GLY A 24 -2.28 -12.85 2.35
N LYS A 25 -1.24 -12.01 2.22
CA LYS A 25 -0.86 -11.06 3.27
C LYS A 25 -1.72 -9.81 3.27
N ILE A 26 -2.25 -9.43 2.11
CA ILE A 26 -3.27 -8.38 1.99
C ILE A 26 -4.37 -8.84 1.04
N GLU A 27 -5.53 -8.21 1.10
CA GLU A 27 -6.56 -8.31 0.07
C GLU A 27 -6.65 -6.95 -0.63
N ILE A 28 -6.61 -6.92 -1.96
CA ILE A 28 -6.94 -5.72 -2.76
C ILE A 28 -8.43 -5.80 -3.05
N LEU A 29 -9.20 -4.89 -2.46
CA LEU A 29 -10.65 -4.80 -2.64
C LEU A 29 -10.99 -4.11 -3.96
N GLU A 30 -10.30 -3.00 -4.26
CA GLU A 30 -10.52 -2.20 -5.46
C GLU A 30 -9.28 -1.35 -5.79
N GLU A 31 -9.10 -1.02 -7.06
CA GLU A 31 -8.18 0.01 -7.54
C GLU A 31 -9.02 1.14 -8.16
N VAL A 32 -9.02 2.30 -7.51
CA VAL A 32 -9.79 3.47 -7.95
C VAL A 32 -8.86 4.60 -8.39
N MET A 33 -9.31 5.39 -9.34
CA MET A 33 -8.63 6.62 -9.76
C MET A 33 -9.46 7.80 -9.29
N ILE A 34 -8.82 8.70 -8.55
CA ILE A 34 -9.39 9.98 -8.14
C ILE A 34 -8.56 11.12 -8.75
N PRO A 35 -9.01 12.39 -8.72
CA PRO A 35 -8.14 13.49 -9.07
C PRO A 35 -6.83 13.39 -8.29
N GLU A 36 -5.71 13.50 -9.02
CA GLU A 36 -4.35 13.59 -8.47
C GLU A 36 -3.79 12.32 -7.81
N ALA A 37 -4.56 11.21 -7.73
CA ALA A 37 -4.06 9.98 -7.15
C ALA A 37 -4.69 8.70 -7.70
N ASN A 38 -3.90 7.63 -7.67
CA ASN A 38 -4.41 6.25 -7.75
C ASN A 38 -4.52 5.69 -6.33
N VAL A 39 -5.61 4.98 -6.02
CA VAL A 39 -5.85 4.45 -4.68
C VAL A 39 -6.16 2.97 -4.75
N PHE A 40 -5.43 2.18 -3.98
CA PHE A 40 -5.77 0.78 -3.72
C PHE A 40 -6.51 0.70 -2.39
N LEU A 41 -7.74 0.20 -2.42
CA LEU A 41 -8.49 -0.12 -1.22
C LEU A 41 -8.06 -1.52 -0.77
N CYS A 42 -7.47 -1.62 0.41
CA CYS A 42 -6.85 -2.84 0.89
C CYS A 42 -7.44 -3.31 2.22
N ARG A 43 -7.20 -4.58 2.54
CA ARG A 43 -7.47 -5.17 3.85
C ARG A 43 -6.29 -6.02 4.29
N ASN A 44 -5.95 -5.96 5.58
CA ASN A 44 -5.03 -6.87 6.24
C ASN A 44 -5.67 -7.33 7.56
N ASN A 45 -5.73 -8.63 7.79
CA ASN A 45 -6.30 -9.22 9.02
C ASN A 45 -7.68 -8.65 9.40
N GLY A 46 -8.57 -8.48 8.41
CA GLY A 46 -9.91 -7.93 8.65
C GLY A 46 -9.99 -6.40 8.77
N LYS A 47 -8.86 -5.69 8.87
CA LYS A 47 -8.82 -4.23 8.97
C LYS A 47 -8.52 -3.57 7.63
N ARG A 48 -9.27 -2.53 7.29
CA ARG A 48 -9.15 -1.77 6.05
C ARG A 48 -8.14 -0.65 6.16
N PHE A 49 -7.38 -0.49 5.09
CA PHE A 49 -6.47 0.62 4.86
C PHE A 49 -6.42 0.93 3.37
N ASN A 50 -6.08 2.15 3.02
CA ASN A 50 -5.94 2.58 1.64
C ASN A 50 -4.48 2.90 1.36
N VAL A 51 -4.02 2.51 0.17
CA VAL A 51 -2.72 2.91 -0.35
C VAL A 51 -2.94 3.91 -1.46
N TYR A 52 -2.62 5.16 -1.19
CA TYR A 52 -2.63 6.24 -2.16
C TYR A 52 -1.30 6.22 -2.89
N PHE A 53 -1.33 6.53 -4.18
CA PHE A 53 -0.21 6.98 -4.96
C PHE A 53 -0.57 8.37 -5.47
N ASP A 54 -0.12 9.38 -4.73
CA ASP A 54 -0.26 10.78 -5.11
C ASP A 54 0.72 11.09 -6.25
N LEU A 55 0.22 11.73 -7.31
CA LEU A 55 1.01 12.02 -8.50
C LEU A 55 2.14 13.04 -8.25
N ALA A 56 2.03 13.87 -7.20
CA ALA A 56 3.03 14.85 -6.80
C ALA A 56 3.93 14.37 -5.64
N TYR A 57 3.38 13.58 -4.71
CA TYR A 57 4.06 13.22 -3.46
C TYR A 57 4.43 11.74 -3.33
N GLY A 58 3.97 10.87 -4.24
CA GLY A 58 4.23 9.45 -4.21
C GLY A 58 3.29 8.69 -3.26
N PRO A 59 3.69 7.51 -2.77
CA PRO A 59 2.77 6.64 -2.06
C PRO A 59 2.61 6.97 -0.57
N GLU A 60 1.40 6.78 -0.07
CA GLU A 60 1.01 7.00 1.32
C GLU A 60 0.00 5.93 1.76
N ILE A 61 0.10 5.43 3.00
CA ILE A 61 -0.88 4.52 3.59
C ILE A 61 -1.77 5.27 4.59
N LYS A 62 -3.09 5.13 4.45
CA LYS A 62 -4.07 5.67 5.41
C LYS A 62 -4.93 4.56 5.99
N ALA A 63 -5.08 4.58 7.31
CA ALA A 63 -6.01 3.71 8.01
C ALA A 63 -7.46 4.08 7.66
N VAL A 64 -8.30 3.08 7.40
CA VAL A 64 -9.77 3.26 7.31
C VAL A 64 -10.43 2.74 8.59
N ASP A 65 -9.94 1.60 9.10
CA ASP A 65 -10.31 1.06 10.41
C ASP A 65 -9.26 1.44 11.48
N PRO A 66 -9.51 1.19 12.79
CA PRO A 66 -8.55 1.50 13.85
C PRO A 66 -7.23 0.70 13.72
N ILE A 67 -6.26 1.33 13.04
CA ILE A 67 -4.88 0.89 12.86
C ILE A 67 -4.01 2.02 13.39
N ASP A 68 -3.11 1.70 14.31
CA ASP A 68 -2.17 2.67 14.86
C ASP A 68 -0.99 2.89 13.91
N LYS A 69 -0.11 3.81 14.31
CA LYS A 69 1.06 4.16 13.50
C LYS A 69 1.99 2.97 13.27
N ASP A 70 2.18 2.12 14.27
CA ASP A 70 3.03 0.95 14.16
C ASP A 70 2.45 -0.07 13.18
N GLY A 71 1.14 -0.30 13.22
CA GLY A 71 0.45 -1.15 12.25
C GLY A 71 0.55 -0.62 10.81
N LEU A 72 0.50 0.70 10.60
CA LEU A 72 0.72 1.29 9.27
C LEU A 72 2.18 1.10 8.80
N MET A 73 3.16 1.27 9.68
CA MET A 73 4.57 1.01 9.37
C MET A 73 4.84 -0.48 9.05
N GLU A 74 4.11 -1.39 9.69
CA GLU A 74 4.16 -2.82 9.35
C GLU A 74 3.64 -3.07 7.93
N MET A 75 2.58 -2.38 7.50
CA MET A 75 2.08 -2.48 6.12
C MET A 75 3.10 -1.94 5.11
N GLU A 76 3.71 -0.77 5.38
CA GLU A 76 4.78 -0.23 4.52
C GLU A 76 5.95 -1.22 4.41
N THR A 77 6.38 -1.76 5.55
CA THR A 77 7.47 -2.73 5.63
C THR A 77 7.13 -4.02 4.89
N LEU A 78 5.89 -4.50 5.00
CA LEU A 78 5.41 -5.67 4.26
C LEU A 78 5.49 -5.42 2.75
N ILE A 79 4.98 -4.29 2.27
CA ILE A 79 4.95 -3.96 0.84
C ILE A 79 6.37 -3.84 0.29
N CYS A 80 7.28 -3.14 1.00
CA CYS A 80 8.68 -3.01 0.60
C CYS A 80 9.47 -4.32 0.52
N LYS A 81 8.95 -5.45 1.02
CA LYS A 81 9.60 -6.77 0.82
C LYS A 81 9.50 -7.27 -0.62
N PHE A 82 8.57 -6.72 -1.41
CA PHE A 82 8.28 -7.14 -2.77
C PHE A 82 8.74 -6.13 -3.83
N THR A 83 9.66 -5.23 -3.47
CA THR A 83 10.13 -4.13 -4.34
C THR A 83 11.57 -4.33 -4.83
N GLY A 84 12.06 -5.58 -4.81
CA GLY A 84 13.43 -5.98 -5.16
C GLY A 84 13.57 -6.46 -6.59
#